data_AF-A0AAU5XR84-F1
#
_entry.id   AF-A0AAU5XR84-F1
#
_cell.length_a   1.000
_cell.length_b   1.000
_cell.length_c   1.000
_cell.angle_alpha   90.00
_cell.angle_beta   90.00
_cell.angle_gamma   90.00
#
_symmetry.space_group_name_H-M   'P 1'
#
loop_
_entity.id
_entity.type
_entity.pdbx_description
1 polymer ?
#
loop_
_entity_poly.entity_id
_entity_poly.type
_entity_poly.pdbx_seq_one_letter_code
_entity_poly.pdbx_strand_id
1 'polypeptide(L)' 'MINQDSTPIPCEECGLPTLYVARLVSGDGALLGQTMVCTTCRQHRADAHATAVR' A
#
# COMPACT_ATOMS: atom_id res chain seq x y z
N MET A 1 -9.23 9.35 -10.32
CA MET A 1 -9.97 8.07 -10.44
C MET A 1 -9.21 7.02 -9.66
N ILE A 2 -9.81 6.46 -8.61
CA ILE A 2 -9.28 5.28 -7.91
C ILE A 2 -9.80 4.08 -8.69
N ASN A 3 -8.89 3.28 -9.26
CA ASN A 3 -9.27 2.09 -10.02
C ASN A 3 -9.81 1.04 -9.03
N GLN A 4 -11.11 0.75 -9.07
CA GLN A 4 -11.79 -0.20 -8.17
C GLN A 4 -11.58 -1.67 -8.55
N ASP A 5 -10.95 -1.96 -9.70
CA ASP A 5 -10.80 -3.32 -10.25
C ASP A 5 -9.63 -4.13 -9.67
N SER A 6 -8.81 -3.58 -8.77
CA SER A 6 -7.78 -4.37 -8.11
C SER A 6 -8.38 -5.13 -6.94
N THR A 7 -8.52 -6.46 -7.07
CA THR A 7 -8.78 -7.36 -5.94
C THR A 7 -7.85 -7.00 -4.79
N PRO A 8 -8.38 -6.75 -3.57
CA PRO A 8 -7.54 -6.37 -2.44
C PRO A 8 -6.50 -7.46 -2.17
N ILE A 9 -5.22 -7.08 -2.24
CA ILE A 9 -4.11 -7.99 -1.91
C ILE A 9 -3.94 -7.98 -0.39
N PRO A 10 -3.99 -9.14 0.30
CA PRO A 10 -3.74 -9.18 1.74
C PRO A 10 -2.29 -8.84 2.05
N CYS A 11 -2.07 -8.13 3.15
CA CYS A 11 -0.73 -7.81 3.64
C CYS A 11 -0.04 -9.08 4.12
N GLU A 12 1.18 -9.32 3.64
CA GLU A 12 1.96 -10.52 4.01
C GLU A 12 2.30 -10.58 5.50
N GLU A 13 2.34 -9.43 6.18
CA GLU A 13 2.70 -9.32 7.60
C GLU A 13 1.52 -9.57 8.55
N CYS A 14 0.32 -9.08 8.20
CA CYS A 14 -0.83 -9.06 9.12
C CYS A 14 -2.13 -9.63 8.54
N GLY A 15 -2.14 -10.02 7.26
CA GLY A 15 -3.31 -10.57 6.56
C GLY A 15 -4.39 -9.56 6.19
N LEU A 16 -4.34 -8.32 6.69
CA LEU A 16 -5.35 -7.30 6.41
C LEU A 16 -5.21 -6.72 4.99
N PRO A 17 -6.31 -6.23 4.37
CA PRO A 17 -6.26 -5.66 3.02
C PRO A 17 -5.25 -4.52 2.87
N THR A 18 -4.48 -4.55 1.79
CA THR A 18 -3.63 -3.42 1.38
C THR A 18 -4.42 -2.44 0.50
N LEU A 19 -4.04 -1.18 0.56
CA LEU A 19 -4.59 -0.12 -0.28
C LEU A 19 -3.67 0.18 -1.47
N TYR A 20 -4.27 0.46 -2.61
CA TYR A 20 -3.59 0.94 -3.80
C TYR A 20 -3.16 2.38 -3.63
N VAL A 21 -1.86 2.68 -3.82
CA VAL A 21 -1.36 4.06 -3.65
C VAL A 21 -0.66 4.62 -4.88
N ALA A 22 -0.14 3.78 -5.78
CA ALA A 22 0.53 4.25 -6.99
C ALA A 22 0.51 3.21 -8.12
N ARG A 23 0.49 3.74 -9.36
CA ARG A 23 0.67 2.98 -10.61
C ARG A 23 1.87 3.53 -11.37
N LEU A 24 2.71 2.64 -11.87
CA LEU A 24 3.66 2.96 -12.93
C LEU A 24 3.09 2.45 -14.24
N VAL A 25 2.86 3.36 -15.18
CA VAL A 25 2.42 3.04 -16.54
C VAL A 25 3.48 3.49 -17.55
N SER A 26 3.61 2.75 -18.65
CA SER A 26 4.43 3.15 -19.79
C SER A 26 3.73 4.26 -20.60
N GLY A 27 4.45 4.88 -21.54
CA GLY A 27 3.91 5.95 -22.38
C GLY A 27 2.74 5.50 -23.29
N ASP A 28 2.68 4.21 -23.60
CA ASP A 28 1.59 3.54 -24.32
C ASP A 28 0.47 3.03 -23.40
N GLY A 29 0.56 3.27 -22.09
CA GLY A 29 -0.48 2.97 -21.11
C GLY A 29 -0.43 1.56 -20.50
N ALA A 30 0.58 0.74 -20.83
CA ALA A 30 0.76 -0.56 -20.23
C ALA A 30 1.15 -0.44 -18.74
N LEU A 31 0.61 -1.32 -17.90
CA LEU A 31 0.95 -1.38 -16.48
C LEU A 31 2.36 -1.96 -16.29
N LEU A 32 3.31 -1.14 -15.83
CA LEU A 32 4.67 -1.58 -15.52
C LEU A 32 4.83 -2.01 -14.07
N GLY A 33 4.03 -1.44 -13.17
CA GLY A 33 4.09 -1.77 -11.75
C GLY A 33 3.01 -1.07 -10.93
N GLN A 34 2.82 -1.55 -9.71
CA GLN A 34 1.92 -0.93 -8.76
C GLN A 34 2.47 -1.04 -7.34
N THR A 35 2.15 -0.05 -6.52
CA THR A 35 2.54 -0.04 -5.11
C THR A 35 1.29 -0.16 -4.25
N MET A 36 1.36 -1.12 -3.33
CA MET A 36 0.32 -1.40 -2.33
C MET A 36 0.87 -1.10 -0.94
N VAL A 37 0.04 -0.55 -0.06
CA VAL A 37 0.42 -0.21 1.32
C VAL A 37 -0.60 -0.77 2.31
N CYS A 38 -0.12 -1.47 3.33
CA CYS A 38 -0.93 -1.79 4.51
C CYS A 38 -0.93 -0.59 5.47
N THR A 39 -2.08 0.08 5.59
CA THR A 39 -2.22 1.24 6.48
C THR A 39 -2.14 0.84 7.95
N THR A 40 -2.59 -0.36 8.33
CA THR A 40 -2.50 -0.87 9.70
C THR A 40 -1.05 -1.05 10.15
N CYS A 41 -0.24 -1.80 9.42
CA CYS A 41 1.18 -1.97 9.75
C CYS A 41 1.94 -0.64 9.70
N ARG A 42 1.60 0.25 8.75
CA ARG A 42 2.21 1.58 8.67
C ARG A 42 1.90 2.40 9.92
N GLN A 43 0.66 2.39 10.40
CA GLN A 43 0.25 3.09 11.62
C GLN A 43 1.01 2.55 12.83
N HIS A 44 1.02 1.22 13.03
CA HIS A 44 1.77 0.61 14.14
C HIS A 44 3.26 0.97 14.14
N ARG A 45 3.90 1.00 12.95
CA ARG A 45 5.30 1.43 12.83
C ARG A 45 5.48 2.92 13.14
N ALA A 46 4.55 3.76 12.71
CA ALA A 46 4.58 5.19 13.01
C ALA A 46 4.42 5.45 14.52
N ASP A 47 3.53 4.73 15.19
CA ASP A 47 3.32 4.84 16.64
C ASP A 47 4.54 4.33 17.43
N ALA A 48 5.13 3.22 17.00
CA ALA A 48 6.37 2.70 17.55
C ALA A 48 7.53 3.71 17.40
N HIS A 49 7.68 4.32 16.22
CA HIS A 49 8.69 5.35 15.99
C HIS A 49 8.43 6.63 16.80
N ALA A 50 7.17 7.06 16.92
CA ALA A 50 6.80 8.20 17.75
C ALA A 50 7.06 7.98 19.24
N THR A 51 7.04 6.72 19.69
CA THR A 51 7.39 6.33 21.07
C THR A 51 8.90 6.24 21.26
N ALA A 52 9.64 5.75 20.26
CA ALA A 52 11.10 5.62 20.31
C ALA A 52 11.87 6.95 20.24
N VAL A 53 11.22 8.02 19.76
CA VAL A 53 11.80 9.39 19.68
C VAL A 53 11.52 10.21 20.95
N ARG A 54 10.83 9.63 21.95
CA ARG A 54 10.58 10.24 23.26
C ARG A 54 11.51 9.70 24.33
#